data_AF-A0A944DTH8-F1
#
_entry.id   AF-A0A944DTH8-F1
#
_cell.length_a   1.000
_cell.length_b   1.000
_cell.length_c   1.000
_cell.angle_alpha   90.00
_cell.angle_beta   90.00
_cell.angle_gamma   90.00
#
_symmetry.space_group_name_H-M   'P 1'
#
loop_
_entity.id
_entity.type
_entity.pdbx_description
1 polymer ?
#
loop_
_entity_poly.entity_id
_entity_poly.type
_entity_poly.pdbx_seq_one_letter_code
_entity_poly.pdbx_strand_id
1 'polypeptide(L)'
;MKQPARHLALAFTALTAAVNLAACSTAPGVAPATEPTPADTTTAITDLLTPTESTPPTYYPSATTSAQTAANVELWYESGGEEQITGVRRQAEEVYSHHDQDMWVIDFTWFFDDVKEAQEYPPIPDPKTQAAWSTALKHINEGGGAVYDATRLDTGESSQSTEKARQMDRGWKELAKGIKGLSAVEERLNRTLGLEPLSAP
;
A
#
# COMPACT_ATOMS: atom_id res chain seq x y z
N MET A 1 -38.77 32.40 -10.53
CA MET A 1 -37.42 32.91 -10.84
C MET A 1 -36.85 33.58 -9.60
N LYS A 2 -35.89 32.95 -8.93
CA LYS A 2 -35.11 33.51 -7.82
C LYS A 2 -33.70 32.92 -7.93
N GLN A 3 -32.72 33.74 -8.28
CA GLN A 3 -31.31 33.38 -8.15
C GLN A 3 -30.89 33.58 -6.70
N PRO A 4 -30.12 32.65 -6.09
CA PRO A 4 -29.32 32.97 -4.93
C PRO A 4 -27.90 33.38 -5.33
N ALA A 5 -27.42 34.39 -4.61
CA ALA A 5 -26.18 35.10 -4.80
C ALA A 5 -24.94 34.22 -4.61
N ARG A 6 -23.94 34.42 -5.48
CA ARG A 6 -22.59 33.86 -5.38
C ARG A 6 -21.80 34.68 -4.35
N HIS A 7 -21.44 34.07 -3.23
CA HIS A 7 -20.38 34.57 -2.37
C HIS A 7 -19.14 33.71 -2.59
N LEU A 8 -18.22 34.22 -3.40
CA LEU A 8 -16.85 33.73 -3.49
C LEU A 8 -16.12 34.22 -2.23
N ALA A 9 -15.66 33.31 -1.38
CA ALA A 9 -14.70 33.60 -0.33
C ALA A 9 -13.45 32.74 -0.57
N LEU A 10 -12.48 33.33 -1.27
CA LEU A 10 -11.12 32.79 -1.39
C LEU A 10 -10.34 33.25 -0.16
N ALA A 11 -10.04 32.32 0.75
CA ALA A 11 -9.07 32.54 1.82
C ALA A 11 -7.82 31.71 1.52
N PHE A 12 -6.79 32.36 0.98
CA PHE A 12 -5.45 31.81 0.85
C PHE A 12 -4.70 32.06 2.15
N THR A 13 -4.54 31.04 2.97
CA THR A 13 -3.63 31.07 4.13
C THR A 13 -2.28 30.53 3.69
N ALA A 14 -1.31 31.43 3.49
CA ALA A 14 0.07 31.05 3.20
C ALA A 14 0.73 30.50 4.48
N LEU A 15 1.14 29.23 4.47
CA LEU A 15 1.95 28.64 5.54
C LEU A 15 3.40 28.51 5.06
N THR A 16 4.25 29.38 5.57
CA THR A 16 5.71 29.36 5.39
C THR A 16 6.29 28.31 6.33
N ALA A 17 6.81 27.20 5.81
CA ALA A 17 7.63 26.26 6.56
C ALA A 17 9.11 26.46 6.21
N ALA A 18 9.87 27.05 7.14
CA ALA A 18 11.32 27.12 7.08
C ALA A 18 11.91 25.87 7.75
N VAL A 19 12.53 24.99 6.97
CA VAL A 19 13.25 23.83 7.50
C VAL A 19 14.71 24.21 7.70
N ASN A 20 15.12 24.36 8.96
CA ASN A 20 16.53 24.45 9.34
C ASN A 20 17.11 23.04 9.45
N LEU A 21 17.97 22.64 8.50
CA LEU A 21 18.81 21.46 8.62
C LEU A 21 20.05 21.82 9.45
N ALA A 22 19.99 21.52 10.76
CA ALA A 22 21.16 21.53 11.62
C ALA A 22 21.88 20.16 11.54
N ALA A 23 23.18 20.24 11.32
CA ALA A 23 24.12 19.15 11.08
C ALA A 23 24.38 18.24 12.28
N CYS A 24 24.87 17.03 12.00
CA CYS A 24 26.04 16.37 12.62
C CYS A 24 26.20 14.97 11.98
N SER A 25 27.35 14.31 11.82
CA SER A 25 28.77 14.65 11.71
C SER A 25 29.48 13.29 11.50
N THR A 26 30.28 13.17 10.44
CA THR A 26 31.58 12.46 10.32
C THR A 26 31.77 10.97 10.74
N ALA A 27 32.12 10.15 9.72
CA ALA A 27 32.99 8.94 9.56
C ALA A 27 34.03 8.60 10.67
N PRO A 28 34.74 7.42 10.72
CA PRO A 28 35.22 6.51 9.63
C PRO A 28 35.04 4.98 9.94
N GLY A 29 35.19 3.99 9.06
CA GLY A 29 36.21 3.68 8.05
C GLY A 29 37.24 2.69 8.61
N VAL A 30 37.08 1.35 8.40
CA VAL A 30 38.15 0.33 8.49
C VAL A 30 37.80 -0.89 7.63
N ALA A 31 38.62 -1.18 6.62
CA ALA A 31 38.84 -2.53 6.06
C ALA A 31 40.02 -3.17 6.82
N PRO A 32 40.15 -4.51 6.85
CA PRO A 32 41.06 -5.11 5.88
C PRO A 32 40.66 -6.51 5.38
N ALA A 33 41.17 -6.84 4.18
CA ALA A 33 41.30 -8.18 3.64
C ALA A 33 42.32 -9.03 4.42
N THR A 34 42.20 -10.37 4.36
CA THR A 34 43.29 -11.33 4.05
C THR A 34 42.77 -12.77 4.17
N GLU A 35 42.80 -13.52 3.06
CA GLU A 35 42.83 -15.00 3.00
C GLU A 35 44.32 -15.44 2.96
N PRO A 36 44.69 -16.60 3.51
CA PRO A 36 45.09 -17.70 2.61
C PRO A 36 44.75 -19.13 3.11
N THR A 37 44.30 -19.96 2.15
CA THR A 37 44.25 -21.45 2.09
C THR A 37 45.67 -22.10 2.06
N PRO A 38 45.95 -23.44 2.09
CA PRO A 38 45.32 -24.68 2.60
C PRO A 38 46.24 -25.51 3.56
N ALA A 39 45.71 -26.56 4.23
CA ALA A 39 46.49 -27.76 4.57
C ALA A 39 45.61 -29.02 4.69
N ASP A 40 45.88 -29.98 3.81
CA ASP A 40 45.39 -31.36 3.84
C ASP A 40 45.86 -32.10 5.10
N THR A 41 44.98 -32.90 5.71
CA THR A 41 45.36 -34.18 6.33
C THR A 41 44.20 -35.15 6.20
N THR A 42 44.35 -36.06 5.25
CA THR A 42 43.60 -37.31 5.10
C THR A 42 43.79 -38.18 6.34
N THR A 43 42.70 -38.57 7.00
CA THR A 43 42.64 -39.86 7.71
C THR A 43 41.26 -40.45 7.45
N ALA A 44 41.22 -41.40 6.52
CA ALA A 44 40.08 -42.27 6.33
C ALA A 44 40.00 -43.22 7.52
N ILE A 45 38.88 -43.18 8.26
CA ILE A 45 38.44 -44.30 9.09
C ILE A 45 37.06 -44.65 8.56
N THR A 46 37.04 -45.73 7.79
CA THR A 46 35.84 -46.45 7.39
C THR A 46 35.28 -47.13 8.63
N ASP A 47 34.13 -46.68 9.13
CA ASP A 47 33.33 -47.54 9.99
C ASP A 47 31.81 -47.31 9.80
N LEU A 48 31.15 -48.45 9.65
CA LEU A 48 29.72 -48.79 9.54
C LEU A 48 28.67 -47.70 9.25
N LEU A 49 28.04 -47.87 8.09
CA LEU A 49 26.71 -47.37 7.71
C LEU A 49 25.67 -47.66 8.80
N THR A 50 25.25 -46.61 9.52
CA THR A 50 23.98 -46.60 10.23
C THR A 50 23.10 -45.58 9.51
N PRO A 51 21.91 -45.93 8.99
CA PRO A 51 21.01 -44.95 8.41
C PRO A 51 20.41 -44.13 9.55
N THR A 52 21.03 -43.00 9.88
CA THR A 52 20.34 -41.96 10.64
C THR A 52 19.29 -41.39 9.71
N GLU A 53 18.02 -41.70 9.98
CA GLU A 53 16.89 -40.98 9.40
C GLU A 53 17.11 -39.48 9.62
N SER A 54 17.54 -38.81 8.55
CA SER A 54 17.62 -37.36 8.50
C SER A 54 16.18 -36.87 8.45
N THR A 55 15.60 -36.61 9.63
CA THR A 55 14.33 -35.92 9.70
C THR A 55 14.55 -34.56 9.03
N PRO A 56 13.81 -34.22 7.95
CA PRO A 56 13.95 -32.92 7.32
C PRO A 56 13.69 -31.86 8.41
N PRO A 57 14.47 -30.75 8.47
CA PRO A 57 14.22 -29.71 9.44
C PRO A 57 12.78 -29.27 9.27
N THR A 58 11.95 -29.55 10.27
CA THR A 58 10.60 -29.04 10.30
C THR A 58 10.77 -27.53 10.42
N TYR A 59 10.49 -26.81 9.34
CA TYR A 59 10.56 -25.36 9.28
C TYR A 59 9.44 -24.80 10.15
N TYR A 60 9.64 -24.84 11.47
CA TYR A 60 8.87 -24.03 12.39
C TYR A 60 9.40 -22.60 12.22
N PRO A 61 8.60 -21.65 11.71
CA PRO A 61 8.96 -20.26 11.88
C PRO A 61 9.12 -20.04 13.38
N SER A 62 10.34 -19.71 13.82
CA SER A 62 10.60 -19.40 15.22
C SER A 62 9.65 -18.28 15.64
N ALA A 63 9.07 -18.38 16.83
CA ALA A 63 8.24 -17.30 17.40
C ALA A 63 8.96 -15.93 17.38
N THR A 64 10.30 -15.95 17.40
CA THR A 64 11.17 -14.79 17.19
C THR A 64 10.96 -14.11 15.84
N THR A 65 10.76 -14.87 14.75
CA THR A 65 10.52 -14.34 13.41
C THR A 65 9.15 -13.67 13.32
N SER A 66 8.10 -14.25 13.91
CA SER A 66 6.76 -13.64 13.91
C SER A 66 6.70 -12.37 14.77
N ALA A 67 7.35 -12.38 15.94
CA ALA A 67 7.43 -11.19 16.80
C ALA A 67 8.23 -10.06 16.13
N GLN A 68 9.32 -10.40 15.43
CA GLN A 68 10.11 -9.42 14.68
C GLN A 68 9.32 -8.85 13.49
N THR A 69 8.55 -9.67 12.76
CA THR A 69 7.65 -9.18 11.71
C THR A 69 6.62 -8.21 12.28
N ALA A 70 5.98 -8.53 13.41
CA ALA A 70 5.01 -7.63 14.03
C ALA A 70 5.62 -6.29 14.44
N ALA A 71 6.79 -6.29 15.08
CA ALA A 71 7.49 -5.06 15.45
C ALA A 71 7.93 -4.22 14.24
N ASN A 72 8.34 -4.86 13.15
CA ASN A 72 8.68 -4.14 11.91
C ASN A 72 7.44 -3.55 11.23
N VAL A 73 6.30 -4.26 11.28
CA VAL A 73 5.02 -3.75 10.77
C VAL A 73 4.52 -2.58 11.62
N GLU A 74 4.69 -2.63 12.94
CA GLU A 74 4.38 -1.53 13.86
C GLU A 74 5.20 -0.28 13.53
N LEU A 75 6.53 -0.43 13.42
CA LEU A 75 7.39 0.67 13.03
C LEU A 75 7.03 1.26 11.67
N TRP A 76 6.70 0.41 10.68
CA TRP A 76 6.25 0.85 9.37
C TRP A 76 4.95 1.66 9.45
N TYR A 77 3.99 1.19 10.25
CA TYR A 77 2.69 1.84 10.45
C TYR A 77 2.85 3.22 11.09
N GLU A 78 3.65 3.31 12.17
CA GLU A 78 3.95 4.55 12.89
C GLU A 78 4.80 5.54 12.07
N SER A 79 5.61 5.06 11.12
CA SER A 79 6.45 5.90 10.26
C SER A 79 5.68 6.59 9.12
N GLY A 80 4.35 6.53 9.13
CA GLY A 80 3.46 7.10 8.11
C GLY A 80 2.69 6.07 7.28
N GLY A 81 2.90 4.77 7.50
CA GLY A 81 2.17 3.71 6.79
C GLY A 81 0.65 3.76 7.03
N GLU A 82 0.22 4.19 8.22
CA GLU A 82 -1.20 4.44 8.50
C GLU A 82 -1.81 5.48 7.56
N GLU A 83 -1.13 6.60 7.35
CA GLU A 83 -1.61 7.70 6.50
C GLU A 83 -1.73 7.26 5.04
N GLN A 84 -0.80 6.43 4.56
CA GLN A 84 -0.88 5.89 3.20
C GLN A 84 -2.12 5.02 3.01
N ILE A 85 -2.44 4.18 4.00
CA ILE A 85 -3.61 3.30 3.93
C ILE A 85 -4.91 4.09 4.02
N THR A 86 -5.03 4.89 5.06
CA THR A 86 -6.25 5.64 5.37
C THR A 86 -6.49 6.76 4.35
N GLY A 87 -5.43 7.42 3.87
CA GLY A 87 -5.46 8.46 2.86
C GLY A 87 -6.02 7.94 1.54
N VAL A 88 -5.43 6.87 0.98
CA VAL A 88 -5.94 6.30 -0.27
C VAL A 88 -7.35 5.76 -0.12
N ARG A 89 -7.67 5.10 1.00
CA ARG A 89 -9.04 4.62 1.22
C ARG A 89 -10.02 5.79 1.22
N ARG A 90 -9.73 6.86 1.96
CA ARG A 90 -10.58 8.05 2.04
C ARG A 90 -10.83 8.65 0.66
N GLN A 91 -9.79 8.84 -0.16
CA GLN A 91 -9.97 9.37 -1.51
C GLN A 91 -10.76 8.42 -2.41
N ALA A 92 -10.51 7.12 -2.32
CA ALA A 92 -11.22 6.13 -3.11
C ALA A 92 -12.71 6.08 -2.74
N GLU A 93 -13.03 6.17 -1.45
CA GLU A 93 -14.40 6.28 -0.95
C GLU A 93 -15.08 7.59 -1.36
N GLU A 94 -14.35 8.71 -1.33
CA GLU A 94 -14.86 10.00 -1.79
C GLU A 94 -15.23 9.95 -3.28
N VAL A 95 -14.32 9.45 -4.13
CA VAL A 95 -14.58 9.21 -5.56
C VAL A 95 -15.76 8.26 -5.77
N TYR A 96 -15.82 7.16 -5.00
CA TYR A 96 -16.89 6.18 -5.12
C TYR A 96 -18.24 6.75 -4.65
N SER A 97 -18.27 7.63 -3.66
CA SER A 97 -19.49 8.26 -3.18
C SER A 97 -20.20 9.09 -4.26
N HIS A 98 -19.45 9.63 -5.22
CA HIS A 98 -20.00 10.34 -6.37
C HIS A 98 -20.82 9.44 -7.28
N HIS A 99 -20.46 8.16 -7.38
CA HIS A 99 -21.25 7.15 -8.08
C HIS A 99 -22.55 6.87 -7.33
N ASP A 100 -22.48 6.66 -6.01
CA ASP A 100 -23.67 6.36 -5.20
C ASP A 100 -24.66 7.54 -5.14
N GLN A 101 -24.17 8.76 -5.35
CA GLN A 101 -24.98 9.99 -5.41
C GLN A 101 -25.39 10.38 -6.84
N ASP A 102 -25.09 9.55 -7.85
CA ASP A 102 -25.36 9.82 -9.27
C ASP A 102 -24.83 11.18 -9.76
N MET A 103 -23.66 11.60 -9.28
CA MET A 103 -23.10 12.91 -9.63
C MET A 103 -22.60 12.98 -11.07
N TRP A 104 -22.84 14.10 -11.74
CA TRP A 104 -22.38 14.34 -13.11
C TRP A 104 -20.90 14.74 -13.21
N VAL A 105 -20.34 15.28 -12.13
CA VAL A 105 -18.93 15.66 -12.05
C VAL A 105 -18.31 14.83 -10.95
N ILE A 106 -17.24 14.11 -11.30
CA ILE A 106 -16.49 13.29 -10.35
C ILE A 106 -15.19 14.02 -10.07
N ASP A 107 -14.94 14.32 -8.79
CA ASP A 107 -13.67 14.92 -8.38
C ASP A 107 -12.60 13.84 -8.25
N PHE A 108 -11.48 14.03 -8.96
CA PHE A 108 -10.29 13.15 -8.93
C PHE A 108 -9.03 13.92 -8.48
N THR A 109 -9.17 15.15 -7.98
CA THR A 109 -8.06 16.12 -7.81
C THR A 109 -6.86 15.53 -7.06
N TRP A 110 -7.09 14.76 -6.00
CA TRP A 110 -6.03 14.15 -5.19
C TRP A 110 -5.94 12.63 -5.34
N PHE A 111 -6.89 12.03 -6.06
CA PHE A 111 -7.05 10.58 -6.09
C PHE A 111 -5.81 9.86 -6.65
N PHE A 112 -5.31 10.28 -7.81
CA PHE A 112 -4.18 9.59 -8.44
C PHE A 112 -2.85 9.88 -7.77
N ASP A 113 -2.70 11.08 -7.18
CA ASP A 113 -1.49 11.44 -6.44
C ASP A 113 -1.38 10.61 -5.15
N ASP A 114 -2.47 10.51 -4.37
CA ASP A 114 -2.50 9.70 -3.14
C ASP A 114 -2.27 8.21 -3.47
N VAL A 115 -2.88 7.68 -4.53
CA VAL A 115 -2.65 6.29 -4.98
C VAL A 115 -1.19 6.06 -5.39
N LYS A 116 -0.58 7.02 -6.08
CA LYS A 116 0.82 6.93 -6.50
C LYS A 116 1.76 6.98 -5.29
N GLU A 117 1.54 7.90 -4.36
CA GLU A 117 2.33 8.02 -3.14
C GLU A 117 2.31 6.70 -2.35
N ALA A 118 1.12 6.11 -2.18
CA ALA A 118 0.94 4.82 -1.53
C ALA A 118 1.61 3.64 -2.25
N GLN A 119 1.73 3.68 -3.57
CA GLN A 119 2.46 2.67 -4.35
C GLN A 119 3.98 2.83 -4.21
N GLU A 120 4.46 4.06 -4.06
CA GLU A 120 5.89 4.40 -3.93
C GLU A 120 6.39 4.30 -2.47
N TYR A 121 5.48 4.28 -1.50
CA TYR A 121 5.81 4.14 -0.08
C TYR A 121 6.56 2.83 0.22
N PRO A 122 7.46 2.80 1.22
CA PRO A 122 8.14 1.57 1.61
C PRO A 122 7.18 0.38 1.79
N PRO A 123 7.59 -0.85 1.42
CA PRO A 123 6.70 -2.00 1.50
C PRO A 123 6.41 -2.40 2.94
N ILE A 124 5.19 -2.89 3.19
CA ILE A 124 4.78 -3.45 4.48
C ILE A 124 5.68 -4.65 4.81
N PRO A 125 6.35 -4.67 5.98
CA PRO A 125 7.23 -5.76 6.40
C PRO A 125 6.55 -7.11 6.73
N ASP A 126 5.37 -7.37 6.15
CA ASP A 126 4.71 -8.67 6.10
C ASP A 126 4.34 -8.99 4.63
N PRO A 127 5.00 -9.97 3.98
CA PRO A 127 4.85 -10.21 2.54
C PRO A 127 3.40 -10.46 2.10
N LYS A 128 2.62 -11.14 2.94
CA LYS A 128 1.22 -11.42 2.62
C LYS A 128 0.37 -10.15 2.69
N THR A 129 0.62 -9.26 3.65
CA THR A 129 -0.13 -8.00 3.78
C THR A 129 0.28 -7.04 2.67
N GLN A 130 1.58 -6.98 2.34
CA GLN A 130 2.07 -6.22 1.19
C GLN A 130 1.41 -6.67 -0.12
N ALA A 131 1.29 -7.98 -0.36
CA ALA A 131 0.64 -8.48 -1.58
C ALA A 131 -0.83 -8.06 -1.67
N ALA A 132 -1.56 -8.09 -0.55
CA ALA A 132 -2.95 -7.64 -0.48
C ALA A 132 -3.06 -6.12 -0.71
N TRP A 133 -2.19 -5.34 -0.08
CA TRP A 133 -2.06 -3.89 -0.26
C TRP A 133 -1.81 -3.51 -1.73
N SER A 134 -0.78 -4.06 -2.35
CA SER A 134 -0.46 -3.78 -3.76
C SER A 134 -1.60 -4.19 -4.71
N THR A 135 -2.29 -5.30 -4.42
CA THR A 135 -3.45 -5.74 -5.20
C THR A 135 -4.61 -4.75 -5.08
N ALA A 136 -4.89 -4.28 -3.86
CA ALA A 136 -5.93 -3.29 -3.63
C ALA A 136 -5.63 -1.96 -4.34
N LEU A 137 -4.40 -1.44 -4.20
CA LEU A 137 -3.97 -0.22 -4.91
C LEU A 137 -4.07 -0.35 -6.42
N LYS A 138 -3.75 -1.53 -6.97
CA LYS A 138 -3.92 -1.81 -8.40
C LYS A 138 -5.39 -1.68 -8.82
N HIS A 139 -6.31 -2.32 -8.09
CA HIS A 139 -7.75 -2.22 -8.37
C HIS A 139 -8.27 -0.79 -8.25
N ILE A 140 -7.79 -0.02 -7.27
CA ILE A 140 -8.13 1.41 -7.12
C ILE A 140 -7.65 2.19 -8.34
N ASN A 141 -6.38 2.04 -8.72
CA ASN A 141 -5.81 2.77 -9.86
C ASN A 141 -6.49 2.41 -11.19
N GLU A 142 -6.68 1.12 -11.46
CA GLU A 142 -7.34 0.64 -12.69
C GLU A 142 -8.81 1.05 -12.73
N GLY A 143 -9.52 0.94 -11.60
CA GLY A 143 -10.93 1.33 -11.49
C GLY A 143 -11.14 2.82 -11.66
N GLY A 144 -10.40 3.64 -10.90
CA GLY A 144 -10.45 5.09 -10.99
C GLY A 144 -10.01 5.61 -12.35
N GLY A 145 -8.96 5.03 -12.94
CA GLY A 145 -8.52 5.33 -14.31
C GLY A 145 -9.59 5.06 -15.35
N ALA A 146 -10.25 3.90 -15.27
CA ALA A 146 -11.33 3.55 -16.20
C ALA A 146 -12.52 4.52 -16.12
N VAL A 147 -12.91 4.95 -14.90
CA VAL A 147 -13.95 5.96 -14.66
C VAL A 147 -13.52 7.32 -15.22
N TYR A 148 -12.31 7.77 -14.87
CA TYR A 148 -11.76 9.04 -15.32
C TYR A 148 -11.75 9.13 -16.85
N ASP A 149 -11.22 8.11 -17.52
CA ASP A 149 -11.18 8.05 -18.98
C ASP A 149 -12.60 8.05 -19.58
N ALA A 150 -13.53 7.27 -19.02
CA ALA A 150 -14.91 7.24 -19.48
C ALA A 150 -15.60 8.61 -19.35
N THR A 151 -15.34 9.39 -18.30
CA THR A 151 -15.91 10.73 -18.15
C THR A 151 -15.39 11.73 -19.19
N ARG A 152 -14.12 11.61 -19.61
CA ARG A 152 -13.50 12.51 -20.60
C ARG A 152 -13.96 12.26 -22.04
N LEU A 153 -14.47 11.07 -22.33
CA LEU A 153 -14.89 10.64 -23.68
C LEU A 153 -16.28 11.17 -24.11
N ASP A 154 -16.76 12.29 -23.56
CA ASP A 154 -18.07 12.84 -23.93
C ASP A 154 -18.01 13.62 -25.26
N THR A 155 -17.91 12.89 -26.37
CA THR A 155 -17.86 13.43 -27.75
C THR A 155 -19.15 13.25 -28.55
N GLY A 156 -20.23 12.73 -27.94
CA GLY A 156 -21.58 12.71 -28.52
C GLY A 156 -21.89 11.60 -29.53
N GLU A 157 -20.99 10.63 -29.75
CA GLU A 157 -21.25 9.48 -30.63
C GLU A 157 -21.95 8.32 -29.88
N SER A 158 -23.12 7.90 -30.36
CA SER A 158 -24.00 6.95 -29.66
C SER A 158 -23.43 5.53 -29.47
N SER A 159 -22.51 5.07 -30.32
CA SER A 159 -21.79 3.80 -30.15
C SER A 159 -20.71 3.89 -29.06
N GLN A 160 -20.08 5.06 -28.93
CA GLN A 160 -19.15 5.34 -27.83
C GLN A 160 -19.89 5.37 -26.48
N SER A 161 -21.18 5.72 -26.45
CA SER A 161 -21.94 5.79 -25.19
C SER A 161 -22.16 4.41 -24.54
N THR A 162 -22.32 3.33 -25.32
CA THR A 162 -22.49 1.97 -24.75
C THR A 162 -21.18 1.40 -24.22
N GLU A 163 -20.07 1.56 -24.95
CA GLU A 163 -18.77 1.10 -24.45
C GLU A 163 -18.30 1.97 -23.28
N LYS A 164 -18.56 3.28 -23.30
CA LYS A 164 -18.35 4.18 -22.16
C LYS A 164 -19.13 3.73 -20.94
N ALA A 165 -20.42 3.40 -21.09
CA ALA A 165 -21.23 2.90 -19.97
C ALA A 165 -20.66 1.59 -19.40
N ARG A 166 -20.20 0.68 -20.25
CA ARG A 166 -19.54 -0.57 -19.80
C ARG A 166 -18.19 -0.31 -19.13
N GLN A 167 -17.38 0.58 -19.67
CA GLN A 167 -16.10 0.96 -19.08
C GLN A 167 -16.30 1.62 -17.71
N MET A 168 -17.28 2.50 -17.60
CA MET A 168 -17.68 3.15 -16.36
C MET A 168 -18.12 2.11 -15.31
N ASP A 169 -19.02 1.19 -15.67
CA ASP A 169 -19.48 0.11 -14.80
C ASP A 169 -18.33 -0.81 -14.36
N ARG A 170 -17.43 -1.18 -15.27
CA ARG A 170 -16.20 -1.94 -14.92
C ARG A 170 -15.32 -1.14 -13.97
N GLY A 171 -15.12 0.15 -14.23
CA GLY A 171 -14.30 1.04 -13.43
C GLY A 171 -14.81 1.14 -11.99
N TRP A 172 -16.11 1.36 -11.81
CA TRP A 172 -16.73 1.38 -10.48
C TRP A 172 -16.61 0.05 -9.75
N LYS A 173 -16.81 -1.08 -10.45
CA LYS A 173 -16.64 -2.41 -9.86
C LYS A 173 -15.21 -2.68 -9.41
N GLU A 174 -14.22 -2.28 -10.20
CA GLU A 174 -12.80 -2.41 -9.82
C GLU A 174 -12.45 -1.49 -8.66
N LEU A 175 -12.92 -0.24 -8.66
CA LEU A 175 -12.71 0.67 -7.54
C LEU A 175 -13.29 0.12 -6.23
N ALA A 176 -14.52 -0.41 -6.26
CA ALA A 176 -15.15 -1.06 -5.11
C ALA A 176 -14.35 -2.28 -4.60
N LYS A 177 -13.79 -3.10 -5.49
CA LYS A 177 -12.90 -4.21 -5.11
C LYS A 177 -11.64 -3.69 -4.42
N GLY A 178 -11.07 -2.60 -4.92
CA GLY A 178 -9.93 -1.92 -4.33
C GLY A 178 -10.21 -1.44 -2.90
N ILE A 179 -11.30 -0.70 -2.70
CA ILE A 179 -11.73 -0.20 -1.38
C ILE A 179 -11.94 -1.35 -0.39
N LYS A 180 -12.63 -2.42 -0.82
CA LYS A 180 -12.82 -3.63 -0.01
C LYS A 180 -11.48 -4.30 0.33
N GLY A 181 -10.54 -4.34 -0.62
CA GLY A 181 -9.20 -4.86 -0.42
C GLY A 181 -8.41 -4.07 0.63
N LEU A 182 -8.47 -2.73 0.58
CA LEU A 182 -7.85 -1.87 1.57
C LEU A 182 -8.43 -2.08 2.97
N SER A 183 -9.75 -2.18 3.09
CA SER A 183 -10.41 -2.46 4.38
C SER A 183 -9.92 -3.78 4.99
N ALA A 184 -9.71 -4.82 4.16
CA ALA A 184 -9.17 -6.09 4.63
C ALA A 184 -7.69 -6.01 5.03
N VAL A 185 -6.90 -5.14 4.38
CA VAL A 185 -5.51 -4.85 4.77
C VAL A 185 -5.46 -4.17 6.13
N GLU A 186 -6.30 -3.14 6.36
CA GLU A 186 -6.41 -2.47 7.65
C GLU A 186 -6.80 -3.43 8.76
N GLU A 187 -7.85 -4.25 8.55
CA GLU A 187 -8.29 -5.24 9.54
C GLU A 187 -7.16 -6.21 9.89
N ARG A 188 -6.34 -6.57 8.91
CA ARG A 188 -5.19 -7.44 9.13
C ARG A 188 -4.09 -6.76 9.92
N LEU A 189 -3.78 -5.51 9.60
CA LEU A 189 -2.78 -4.72 10.32
C LEU A 189 -3.22 -4.49 11.77
N ASN A 190 -4.46 -4.09 12.00
CA ASN A 190 -5.00 -3.89 13.36
C ASN A 190 -4.86 -5.17 14.21
N ARG A 191 -5.17 -6.34 13.64
CA ARG A 191 -4.95 -7.63 14.32
C ARG A 191 -3.48 -7.93 14.58
N THR A 192 -2.58 -7.60 13.66
CA THR A 192 -1.13 -7.79 13.84
C THR A 192 -0.56 -6.87 14.91
N LEU A 193 -1.07 -5.65 15.02
CA LEU A 193 -0.63 -4.62 15.96
C LEU A 193 -1.30 -4.73 17.33
N GLY A 194 -2.31 -5.60 17.47
CA GLY A 194 -3.10 -5.68 18.70
C GLY A 194 -3.94 -4.42 18.98
N LEU A 195 -4.16 -3.60 17.95
CA LEU A 195 -5.10 -2.49 18.01
C LEU A 195 -6.51 -3.10 18.03
N GLU A 196 -7.30 -2.82 19.07
CA GLU A 196 -8.68 -3.28 19.15
C GLU A 196 -9.44 -2.94 17.85
N PRO A 197 -10.39 -3.78 17.40
CA PRO A 197 -11.22 -3.43 16.27
C PRO A 197 -11.91 -2.09 16.52
N LEU A 198 -11.69 -1.09 15.65
CA LEU A 198 -12.50 0.13 15.59
C LEU A 198 -13.90 -0.22 15.06
N SER A 199 -14.67 -0.99 15.83
CA SER A 199 -16.14 -1.14 15.87
C SER A 199 -16.50 -2.50 16.49
N ALA A 200 -17.17 -2.47 17.64
CA ALA A 200 -18.04 -3.55 18.11
C ALA A 200 -19.47 -3.31 17.56
N PRO A 201 -20.34 -4.34 17.48
CA PRO A 201 -21.51 -4.40 16.58
C PRO A 201 -22.59 -3.34 16.78
#